data_AF-A0A7X5PAD5-F1
#
_entry.id   AF-A0A7X5PAD5-F1
#
_cell.length_a   1.000
_cell.length_b   1.000
_cell.length_c   1.000
_cell.angle_alpha   90.00
_cell.angle_beta   90.00
_cell.angle_gamma   90.00
#
_symmetry.space_group_name_H-M   'P 1'
#
loop_
_entity.id
_entity.type
_entity.pdbx_description
1 polymer ?
#
loop_
_entity_poly.entity_id
_entity_poly.type
_entity_poly.pdbx_seq_one_letter_code
_entity_poly.pdbx_strand_id
1 'polypeptide(L)'
;MENLQEELQKELENKFIEKNLNLFQDKNTISLLINVAKKDINILRDCYENLLLKKDYLNIYYQFSVHVEEERVILKAQQIESTLTFKDFKLFLVNLIDLFEPIYPLGTVVSLKKEYLNNIFRESEIKEVYFVITHRFISNESTNVYFQYAGVPFPIGNLGMKEFFNFTSPLIDEVIYSGYSNNQEVAFVYMMKRELILEKEYKSIGFASKEERNEFQNLIKK
;
A
#
# COMPACT_ATOMS: atom_id res chain seq x y z
N MET A 1 21.73 -1.32 11.10
CA MET A 1 20.55 -1.33 10.21
C MET A 1 19.39 -0.60 10.87
N GLU A 2 19.02 -0.96 12.10
CA GLU A 2 17.88 -0.38 12.84
C GLU A 2 17.91 1.16 12.91
N ASN A 3 19.06 1.76 13.21
CA ASN A 3 19.19 3.23 13.29
C ASN A 3 18.90 3.96 11.95
N LEU A 4 19.40 3.45 10.82
CA LEU A 4 19.16 4.07 9.50
C LEU A 4 17.70 3.90 9.05
N GLN A 5 17.12 2.73 9.31
CA GLN A 5 15.73 2.46 8.98
C GLN A 5 14.80 3.39 9.76
N GLU A 6 15.03 3.57 11.06
CA GLU A 6 14.26 4.50 11.87
C GLU A 6 14.43 5.96 11.43
N GLU A 7 15.65 6.37 11.07
CA GLU A 7 15.94 7.73 10.60
C GLU A 7 15.18 8.05 9.30
N LEU A 8 15.32 7.21 8.28
CA LEU A 8 14.66 7.40 6.99
C LEU A 8 13.13 7.29 7.10
N GLN A 9 12.64 6.42 7.98
CA GLN A 9 11.21 6.31 8.26
C GLN A 9 10.66 7.59 8.91
N LYS A 10 11.37 8.17 9.89
CA LYS A 10 11.00 9.46 10.49
C LYS A 10 11.02 10.60 9.47
N GLU A 11 11.98 10.57 8.54
CA GLU A 11 12.04 11.56 7.47
C GLU A 11 10.81 11.48 6.54
N LEU A 12 10.41 10.28 6.11
CA LEU A 12 9.18 10.07 5.33
C LEU A 12 7.93 10.52 6.09
N GLU A 13 7.84 10.21 7.38
CA GLU A 13 6.75 10.66 8.26
C GLU A 13 6.64 12.18 8.29
N ASN A 14 7.76 12.88 8.50
CA ASN A 14 7.77 14.34 8.53
C ASN A 14 7.37 14.95 7.19
N LYS A 15 7.90 14.44 6.07
CA LYS A 15 7.51 14.89 4.72
C LYS A 15 6.03 14.66 4.44
N PHE A 16 5.50 13.49 4.84
CA PHE A 16 4.08 13.18 4.68
C PHE A 16 3.20 14.12 5.51
N ILE A 17 3.60 14.42 6.76
CA ILE A 17 2.91 15.39 7.59
C ILE A 17 2.90 16.76 6.90
N GLU A 18 4.06 17.30 6.56
CA GLU A 18 4.21 18.63 5.95
C GLU A 18 3.33 18.80 4.70
N LYS A 19 3.31 17.78 3.84
CA LYS A 19 2.49 17.76 2.62
C LYS A 19 1.00 17.87 2.89
N ASN A 20 0.52 17.35 4.01
CA ASN A 20 -0.91 17.24 4.32
C ASN A 20 -1.37 18.21 5.43
N LEU A 21 -0.49 19.06 5.98
CA LEU A 21 -0.84 19.97 7.08
C LEU A 21 -2.00 20.90 6.76
N ASN A 22 -2.14 21.32 5.49
CA ASN A 22 -3.22 22.20 5.05
C ASN A 22 -4.60 21.53 5.01
N LEU A 23 -4.65 20.19 5.06
CA LEU A 23 -5.89 19.42 5.01
C LEU A 23 -6.53 19.22 6.40
N PHE A 24 -5.74 19.34 7.46
CA PHE A 24 -6.18 19.05 8.83
C PHE A 24 -6.10 20.29 9.70
N GLN A 25 -6.92 20.34 10.76
CA GLN A 25 -6.86 21.44 11.73
C GLN A 25 -5.54 21.44 12.52
N ASP A 26 -4.88 20.29 12.65
CA ASP A 26 -3.68 20.15 13.44
C ASP A 26 -2.78 18.98 12.97
N LYS A 27 -1.49 19.04 13.35
CA LYS A 27 -0.47 18.02 13.05
C LYS A 27 -0.64 16.71 13.85
N ASN A 28 -1.22 16.77 15.04
CA ASN A 28 -1.39 15.62 15.92
C ASN A 28 -2.42 14.63 15.35
N THR A 29 -3.46 15.10 14.66
CA THR A 29 -4.41 14.25 13.94
C THR A 29 -3.69 13.38 12.89
N ILE A 30 -2.81 13.98 12.08
CA ILE A 30 -2.01 13.23 11.09
C ILE A 30 -1.07 12.25 11.79
N SER A 31 -0.42 12.70 12.87
CA SER A 31 0.53 11.90 13.63
C SER A 31 -0.13 10.70 14.32
N LEU A 32 -1.39 10.84 14.76
CA LEU A 32 -2.20 9.75 15.26
C LEU A 32 -2.43 8.71 14.18
N LEU A 33 -2.89 9.11 12.99
CA LEU A 33 -3.17 8.18 11.89
C LEU A 33 -1.89 7.50 11.37
N ILE A 34 -0.75 8.18 11.38
CA ILE A 34 0.57 7.56 11.15
C ILE A 34 0.86 6.49 12.20
N ASN A 35 0.62 6.76 13.48
CA ASN A 35 0.83 5.77 14.53
C ASN A 35 -0.12 4.56 14.37
N VAL A 36 -1.37 4.78 13.93
CA VAL A 36 -2.28 3.70 13.55
C VAL A 36 -1.65 2.86 12.43
N ALA A 37 -1.22 3.49 11.34
CA ALA A 37 -0.60 2.80 10.19
C ALA A 37 0.59 1.93 10.59
N LYS A 38 1.44 2.42 11.50
CA LYS A 38 2.63 1.70 12.01
C LYS A 38 2.29 0.49 12.87
N LYS A 39 1.16 0.53 13.58
CA LYS A 39 0.78 -0.49 14.56
C LYS A 39 -0.14 -1.54 13.97
N ASP A 40 -1.14 -1.10 13.20
CA ASP A 40 -2.08 -1.96 12.50
C ASP A 40 -2.66 -1.23 11.29
N ILE A 41 -2.05 -1.49 10.13
CA ILE A 41 -2.47 -0.86 8.88
C ILE A 41 -3.87 -1.31 8.42
N ASN A 42 -4.36 -2.46 8.90
CA ASN A 42 -5.67 -2.97 8.50
C ASN A 42 -6.80 -2.06 8.99
N ILE A 43 -6.61 -1.37 10.12
CA ILE A 43 -7.57 -0.35 10.61
C ILE A 43 -7.79 0.75 9.58
N LEU A 44 -6.73 1.18 8.89
CA LEU A 44 -6.83 2.20 7.85
C LEU A 44 -7.42 1.63 6.56
N ARG A 45 -7.14 0.36 6.23
CA ARG A 45 -7.78 -0.33 5.10
C ARG A 45 -9.29 -0.48 5.33
N ASP A 46 -9.71 -0.90 6.52
CA ASP A 46 -11.13 -0.99 6.90
C ASP A 46 -11.81 0.38 6.85
N CYS A 47 -11.12 1.43 7.32
CA CYS A 47 -11.58 2.81 7.20
C CYS A 47 -11.77 3.22 5.74
N TYR A 48 -10.81 2.88 4.86
CA TYR A 48 -10.87 3.15 3.44
C TYR A 48 -12.03 2.39 2.75
N GLU A 49 -12.23 1.12 3.09
CA GLU A 49 -13.34 0.32 2.56
C GLU A 49 -14.71 0.91 2.94
N ASN A 50 -14.87 1.32 4.21
CA ASN A 50 -16.10 2.00 4.65
C ASN A 50 -16.29 3.36 3.96
N LEU A 51 -15.21 4.12 3.78
CA LEU A 51 -15.24 5.37 3.02
C LEU A 51 -15.74 5.16 1.59
N LEU A 52 -15.27 4.12 0.88
CA LEU A 52 -15.74 3.78 -0.47
C LEU A 52 -17.23 3.41 -0.50
N LEU A 53 -17.72 2.76 0.56
CA LEU A 53 -19.13 2.43 0.73
C LEU A 53 -19.98 3.61 1.23
N LYS A 54 -19.38 4.79 1.41
CA LYS A 54 -20.00 5.98 2.03
C LYS A 54 -20.62 5.67 3.40
N LYS A 55 -19.94 4.85 4.19
CA LYS A 55 -20.33 4.48 5.55
C LYS A 55 -19.43 5.16 6.56
N ASP A 56 -20.00 5.50 7.71
CA ASP A 56 -19.25 5.96 8.86
C ASP A 56 -18.32 4.85 9.38
N TYR A 57 -17.20 5.26 9.96
CA TYR A 57 -16.21 4.38 10.55
C TYR A 57 -15.85 4.85 11.97
N LEU A 58 -15.69 3.92 12.90
CA LEU A 58 -15.31 4.20 14.28
C LEU A 58 -14.24 3.22 14.73
N ASN A 59 -13.12 3.73 15.22
CA ASN A 59 -12.13 2.95 15.93
C ASN A 59 -12.03 3.42 17.40
N ILE A 60 -12.54 2.60 18.31
CA ILE A 60 -12.59 2.91 19.74
C ILE A 60 -11.18 2.88 20.36
N TYR A 61 -10.32 1.95 19.92
CA TYR A 61 -9.00 1.75 20.49
C TYR A 61 -8.07 2.95 20.24
N TYR A 62 -8.06 3.48 19.00
CA TYR A 62 -7.30 4.67 18.63
C TYR A 62 -8.08 5.98 18.74
N GLN A 63 -9.33 5.92 19.22
CA GLN A 63 -10.17 7.07 19.51
C GLN A 63 -10.33 8.04 18.33
N PHE A 64 -10.61 7.48 17.14
CA PHE A 64 -10.99 8.28 15.99
C PHE A 64 -12.24 7.75 15.30
N SER A 65 -13.00 8.65 14.68
CA SER A 65 -14.15 8.33 13.85
C SER A 65 -14.14 9.16 12.57
N VAL A 66 -14.74 8.59 11.53
CA VAL A 66 -14.90 9.20 10.22
C VAL A 66 -16.38 9.18 9.91
N HIS A 67 -16.97 10.36 9.77
CA HIS A 67 -18.35 10.51 9.33
C HIS A 67 -18.38 10.99 7.89
N VAL A 68 -19.18 10.34 7.04
CA VAL A 68 -19.23 10.63 5.61
C VAL A 68 -20.53 11.35 5.25
N GLU A 69 -20.41 12.57 4.74
CA GLU A 69 -21.53 13.41 4.29
C GLU A 69 -21.40 13.72 2.81
N GLU A 70 -22.05 12.97 1.91
CA GLU A 70 -22.02 13.13 0.43
C GLU A 70 -20.64 13.44 -0.20
N GLU A 71 -20.16 14.69 -0.11
CA GLU A 71 -18.90 15.24 -0.63
C GLU A 71 -17.89 15.69 0.45
N ARG A 72 -18.23 15.52 1.73
CA ARG A 72 -17.43 15.91 2.89
C ARG A 72 -17.17 14.73 3.81
N VAL A 73 -16.07 14.82 4.53
CA VAL A 73 -15.68 13.87 5.56
C VAL A 73 -15.36 14.64 6.83
N ILE A 74 -15.98 14.23 7.93
CA ILE A 74 -15.70 14.76 9.26
C ILE A 74 -14.87 13.71 9.99
N LEU A 75 -13.57 13.97 10.13
CA LEU A 75 -12.66 13.17 10.94
C LEU A 75 -12.64 13.75 12.36
N LYS A 76 -13.07 12.95 13.33
CA LYS A 76 -12.91 13.25 14.76
C LYS A 76 -11.80 12.38 15.30
N ALA A 77 -10.75 13.00 15.82
CA ALA A 77 -9.65 12.31 16.45
C ALA A 77 -9.39 12.95 17.81
N GLN A 78 -9.50 12.15 18.87
CA GLN A 78 -9.42 12.64 20.25
C GLN A 78 -10.48 13.73 20.55
N GLN A 79 -10.09 15.01 20.56
CA GLN A 79 -10.97 16.17 20.75
C GLN A 79 -10.93 17.16 19.58
N ILE A 80 -10.27 16.80 18.48
CA ILE A 80 -10.14 17.67 17.32
C ILE A 80 -11.00 17.12 16.19
N GLU A 81 -11.72 18.02 15.53
CA GLU A 81 -12.54 17.74 14.37
C GLU A 81 -11.91 18.40 13.16
N SER A 82 -11.60 17.61 12.12
CA SER A 82 -11.16 18.08 10.82
C SER A 82 -12.22 17.77 9.77
N THR A 83 -12.62 18.78 9.01
CA THR A 83 -13.56 18.64 7.90
C THR A 83 -12.80 18.73 6.59
N LEU A 84 -12.87 17.66 5.79
CA LEU A 84 -12.18 17.52 4.52
C LEU A 84 -13.19 17.25 3.40
N THR A 85 -12.77 17.43 2.14
CA THR A 85 -13.55 16.88 1.03
C THR A 85 -13.39 15.35 0.99
N PHE A 86 -14.40 14.66 0.46
CA PHE A 86 -14.32 13.21 0.24
C PHE A 86 -13.10 12.82 -0.60
N LYS A 87 -12.80 13.62 -1.64
CA LYS A 87 -11.65 13.41 -2.53
C LYS A 87 -10.33 13.52 -1.77
N ASP A 88 -10.14 14.58 -0.99
CA ASP A 88 -8.89 14.83 -0.28
C ASP A 88 -8.65 13.80 0.81
N PHE A 89 -9.69 13.44 1.59
CA PHE A 89 -9.55 12.41 2.62
C PHE A 89 -9.29 11.02 2.02
N LYS A 90 -9.94 10.69 0.89
CA LYS A 90 -9.67 9.45 0.15
C LYS A 90 -8.22 9.40 -0.33
N LEU A 91 -7.71 10.48 -0.93
CA LEU A 91 -6.33 10.54 -1.40
C LEU A 91 -5.33 10.46 -0.24
N PHE A 92 -5.61 11.16 0.86
CA PHE A 92 -4.83 11.08 2.09
C PHE A 92 -4.71 9.65 2.61
N LEU A 93 -5.84 8.92 2.74
CA LEU A 93 -5.83 7.53 3.21
C LEU A 93 -5.07 6.61 2.28
N VAL A 94 -5.26 6.73 0.96
CA VAL A 94 -4.52 5.92 -0.04
C VAL A 94 -3.02 6.12 0.13
N ASN A 95 -2.57 7.38 0.17
CA ASN A 95 -1.15 7.70 0.30
C ASN A 95 -0.58 7.23 1.65
N LEU A 96 -1.35 7.38 2.74
CA LEU A 96 -0.95 6.92 4.06
C LEU A 96 -0.81 5.39 4.09
N ILE A 97 -1.79 4.66 3.56
CA ILE A 97 -1.72 3.19 3.53
C ILE A 97 -0.53 2.76 2.68
N ASP A 98 -0.41 3.25 1.43
CA ASP A 98 0.69 2.88 0.54
C ASP A 98 2.08 3.19 1.15
N LEU A 99 2.20 4.29 1.89
CA LEU A 99 3.46 4.66 2.54
C LEU A 99 3.88 3.66 3.63
N PHE A 100 2.93 3.03 4.32
CA PHE A 100 3.18 2.12 5.43
C PHE A 100 3.02 0.63 5.08
N GLU A 101 2.54 0.31 3.87
CA GLU A 101 2.57 -1.06 3.36
C GLU A 101 3.99 -1.65 3.45
N PRO A 102 4.14 -2.90 3.93
CA PRO A 102 5.45 -3.53 4.00
C PRO A 102 5.97 -3.79 2.58
N ILE A 103 7.25 -3.46 2.37
CA ILE A 103 8.00 -3.72 1.14
C ILE A 103 9.09 -4.73 1.46
N TYR A 104 8.89 -5.98 1.06
CA TYR A 104 9.85 -7.06 1.28
C TYR A 104 10.99 -7.00 0.26
N PRO A 105 12.21 -7.44 0.63
CA PRO A 105 13.35 -7.48 -0.28
C PRO A 105 13.16 -8.45 -1.46
N LEU A 106 13.96 -8.26 -2.51
CA LEU A 106 14.07 -9.25 -3.59
C LEU A 106 14.56 -10.59 -3.05
N GLY A 107 14.08 -11.69 -3.64
CA GLY A 107 14.36 -13.05 -3.20
C GLY A 107 13.49 -13.53 -2.03
N THR A 108 12.61 -12.68 -1.49
CA THR A 108 11.60 -13.09 -0.51
C THR A 108 10.66 -14.12 -1.13
N VAL A 109 10.40 -15.21 -0.40
CA VAL A 109 9.44 -16.26 -0.76
C VAL A 109 8.16 -16.03 0.03
N VAL A 110 7.03 -15.97 -0.67
CA VAL A 110 5.71 -15.67 -0.09
C VAL A 110 4.67 -16.67 -0.56
N SER A 111 3.66 -16.90 0.27
CA SER A 111 2.36 -17.42 -0.16
C SER A 111 1.41 -16.26 -0.42
N LEU A 112 0.49 -16.45 -1.36
CA LEU A 112 -0.57 -15.46 -1.65
C LEU A 112 -1.92 -16.00 -1.18
N LYS A 113 -2.83 -15.08 -0.86
CA LYS A 113 -4.20 -15.41 -0.45
C LYS A 113 -4.88 -16.30 -1.48
N LYS A 114 -5.55 -17.36 -1.01
CA LYS A 114 -6.21 -18.36 -1.87
C LYS A 114 -7.20 -17.77 -2.87
N GLU A 115 -7.92 -16.72 -2.47
CA GLU A 115 -8.87 -16.01 -3.35
C GLU A 115 -8.19 -15.47 -4.62
N TYR A 116 -6.95 -14.98 -4.49
CA TYR A 116 -6.17 -14.52 -5.62
C TYR A 116 -5.66 -15.69 -6.46
N LEU A 117 -5.17 -16.76 -5.83
CA LEU A 117 -4.68 -17.95 -6.51
C LEU A 117 -5.76 -18.65 -7.35
N ASN A 118 -7.00 -18.74 -6.85
CA ASN A 118 -8.12 -19.36 -7.56
C ASN A 118 -8.49 -18.63 -8.86
N ASN A 119 -8.17 -17.33 -8.97
CA ASN A 119 -8.37 -16.57 -10.21
C ASN A 119 -7.30 -16.89 -11.27
N ILE A 120 -6.16 -17.43 -10.85
CA ILE A 120 -5.00 -17.71 -11.70
C ILE A 120 -4.95 -19.18 -12.08
N PHE A 121 -5.09 -20.07 -11.10
CA PHE A 121 -5.01 -21.52 -11.28
C PHE A 121 -6.42 -22.10 -11.24
N ARG A 122 -6.86 -22.69 -12.36
CA ARG A 122 -8.24 -23.21 -12.53
C ARG A 122 -8.52 -24.56 -11.86
N GLU A 123 -7.57 -25.14 -11.13
CA GLU A 123 -7.73 -26.49 -10.56
C GLU A 123 -7.20 -26.62 -9.12
N SER A 124 -7.99 -27.34 -8.31
CA SER A 124 -7.89 -27.55 -6.86
C SER A 124 -6.77 -28.49 -6.38
N GLU A 125 -5.82 -28.85 -7.24
CA GLU A 125 -4.80 -29.87 -6.92
C GLU A 125 -3.55 -29.28 -6.27
N ILE A 126 -3.27 -27.99 -6.43
CA ILE A 126 -2.12 -27.35 -5.79
C ILE A 126 -2.56 -26.76 -4.45
N LYS A 127 -2.22 -27.45 -3.35
CA LYS A 127 -2.57 -27.02 -1.99
C LYS A 127 -1.85 -25.73 -1.58
N GLU A 128 -0.61 -25.55 -2.05
CA GLU A 128 0.23 -24.40 -1.70
C GLU A 128 1.11 -24.01 -2.91
N VAL A 129 0.97 -22.76 -3.37
CA VAL A 129 1.83 -22.15 -4.38
C VAL A 129 2.60 -21.03 -3.70
N TYR A 130 3.93 -21.08 -3.82
CA TYR A 130 4.80 -20.01 -3.36
C TYR A 130 5.35 -19.20 -4.53
N PHE A 131 5.67 -17.93 -4.26
CA PHE A 131 6.26 -17.02 -5.22
C PHE A 131 7.55 -16.43 -4.67
N VAL A 132 8.56 -16.32 -5.52
CA VAL A 132 9.77 -15.55 -5.24
C VAL A 132 9.58 -14.15 -5.80
N ILE A 133 9.75 -13.11 -4.96
CA ILE A 133 9.73 -11.72 -5.40
C ILE A 133 10.99 -11.44 -6.21
N THR A 134 10.84 -11.11 -7.49
CA THR A 134 11.95 -10.82 -8.41
C THR A 134 11.97 -9.38 -8.91
N HIS A 135 10.85 -8.66 -8.80
CA HIS A 135 10.74 -7.24 -9.12
C HIS A 135 9.94 -6.50 -8.06
N ARG A 136 10.18 -5.19 -7.94
CA ARG A 136 9.47 -4.28 -7.05
C ARG A 136 9.18 -2.96 -7.73
N PHE A 137 8.14 -2.28 -7.27
CA PHE A 137 7.77 -0.94 -7.74
C PHE A 137 7.62 -0.88 -9.28
N ILE A 138 6.89 -1.84 -9.85
CA ILE A 138 6.64 -1.91 -11.29
C ILE A 138 5.63 -0.82 -11.64
N SER A 139 6.12 0.32 -12.11
CA SER A 139 5.30 1.49 -12.45
C SER A 139 5.33 1.78 -13.94
N ASN A 140 4.30 2.49 -14.43
CA ASN A 140 4.32 3.09 -15.75
C ASN A 140 3.94 4.57 -15.65
N GLU A 141 4.79 5.45 -16.21
CA GLU A 141 4.63 6.91 -16.11
C GLU A 141 3.32 7.43 -16.68
N SER A 142 2.73 6.74 -17.66
CA SER A 142 1.46 7.15 -18.27
C SER A 142 0.24 6.94 -17.38
N THR A 143 0.32 6.06 -16.38
CA THR A 143 -0.83 5.63 -15.57
C THR A 143 -0.84 6.17 -14.15
N ASN A 144 0.28 6.69 -13.65
CA ASN A 144 0.49 7.04 -12.23
C ASN A 144 0.13 5.91 -11.25
N VAL A 145 0.25 4.66 -11.70
CA VAL A 145 -0.04 3.47 -10.93
C VAL A 145 1.16 2.54 -10.93
N TYR A 146 1.34 1.80 -9.84
CA TYR A 146 2.40 0.81 -9.73
C TYR A 146 1.94 -0.47 -9.02
N PHE A 147 2.61 -1.59 -9.34
CA PHE A 147 2.58 -2.80 -8.52
C PHE A 147 3.74 -2.77 -7.54
N GLN A 148 3.48 -3.18 -6.30
CA GLN A 148 4.53 -3.32 -5.30
C GLN A 148 5.49 -4.45 -5.64
N TYR A 149 4.97 -5.56 -6.19
CA TYR A 149 5.76 -6.75 -6.48
C TYR A 149 5.44 -7.37 -7.84
N ALA A 150 6.44 -8.00 -8.43
CA ALA A 150 6.26 -9.07 -9.38
C ALA A 150 7.16 -10.25 -9.01
N GLY A 151 6.68 -11.46 -9.25
CA GLY A 151 7.40 -12.67 -8.88
C GLY A 151 7.17 -13.83 -9.82
N VAL A 152 7.86 -14.92 -9.51
CA VAL A 152 7.82 -16.18 -10.25
C VAL A 152 7.42 -17.32 -9.31
N PRO A 153 6.70 -18.34 -9.79
CA PRO A 153 6.37 -19.50 -8.96
C PRO A 153 7.62 -20.24 -8.50
N PHE A 154 7.67 -20.64 -7.23
CA PHE A 154 8.72 -21.51 -6.67
C PHE A 154 8.29 -22.98 -6.73
N PRO A 155 9.20 -23.95 -7.01
CA PRO A 155 10.62 -23.80 -7.38
C PRO A 155 10.85 -23.64 -8.89
N ILE A 156 9.77 -23.55 -9.67
CA ILE A 156 9.77 -23.61 -11.14
C ILE A 156 10.55 -22.43 -11.76
N GLY A 157 10.49 -21.25 -11.15
CA GLY A 157 11.09 -20.04 -11.66
C GLY A 157 10.36 -19.51 -12.89
N ASN A 158 11.09 -18.81 -13.76
CA ASN A 158 10.57 -18.35 -15.05
C ASN A 158 11.05 -19.29 -16.18
N LEU A 159 10.26 -20.32 -16.50
CA LEU A 159 10.53 -21.27 -17.59
C LEU A 159 10.28 -20.67 -18.99
N GLY A 160 10.83 -19.48 -19.26
CA GLY A 160 10.63 -18.78 -20.52
C GLY A 160 9.23 -18.22 -20.72
N MET A 161 8.43 -18.10 -19.64
CA MET A 161 7.21 -17.32 -19.68
C MET A 161 7.58 -15.84 -19.79
N LYS A 162 6.95 -15.13 -20.73
CA LYS A 162 7.19 -13.69 -20.89
C LYS A 162 6.64 -12.87 -19.71
N GLU A 163 5.71 -13.43 -18.93
CA GLU A 163 4.94 -12.69 -17.94
C GLU A 163 5.33 -13.08 -16.51
N PHE A 164 5.59 -12.06 -15.68
CA PHE A 164 5.72 -12.19 -14.23
C PHE A 164 4.35 -12.08 -13.57
N PHE A 165 4.19 -12.68 -12.39
CA PHE A 165 2.97 -12.53 -11.60
C PHE A 165 3.06 -11.25 -10.77
N ASN A 166 2.25 -10.25 -11.11
CA ASN A 166 2.20 -8.97 -10.42
C ASN A 166 1.22 -9.04 -9.24
N PHE A 167 1.65 -8.62 -8.05
CA PHE A 167 0.82 -8.61 -6.84
C PHE A 167 1.18 -7.46 -5.89
N THR A 168 0.35 -7.28 -4.87
CA THR A 168 0.49 -6.25 -3.84
C THR A 168 0.65 -6.89 -2.46
N SER A 169 1.13 -6.11 -1.51
CA SER A 169 1.35 -6.54 -0.13
C SER A 169 0.09 -7.07 0.56
N PRO A 170 -1.11 -6.46 0.40
CA PRO A 170 -2.35 -7.04 0.94
C PRO A 170 -2.72 -8.43 0.41
N LEU A 171 -2.14 -8.88 -0.71
CA LEU A 171 -2.37 -10.21 -1.29
C LEU A 171 -1.42 -11.27 -0.74
N ILE A 172 -0.34 -10.86 -0.05
CA ILE A 172 0.55 -11.78 0.64
C ILE A 172 -0.19 -12.33 1.86
N ASP A 173 -0.25 -13.65 1.96
CA ASP A 173 -0.84 -14.35 3.09
C ASP A 173 0.23 -14.60 4.16
N GLU A 174 1.38 -15.14 3.73
CA GLU A 174 2.52 -15.41 4.60
C GLU A 174 3.86 -15.15 3.91
N VAL A 175 4.84 -14.67 4.68
CA VAL A 175 6.25 -14.61 4.26
C VAL A 175 6.94 -15.87 4.75
N ILE A 176 7.23 -16.78 3.82
CA ILE A 176 7.88 -18.07 4.12
C ILE A 176 9.37 -17.88 4.37
N TYR A 177 10.01 -17.00 3.59
CA TYR A 177 11.41 -16.67 3.73
C TYR A 177 11.68 -15.24 3.30
N SER A 178 12.37 -14.45 4.12
CA SER A 178 12.75 -13.08 3.75
C SER A 178 14.00 -13.06 2.88
N GLY A 179 13.96 -12.26 1.82
CA GLY A 179 15.12 -11.97 0.99
C GLY A 179 16.21 -11.20 1.75
N TYR A 180 17.36 -11.04 1.09
CA TYR A 180 18.51 -10.35 1.67
C TYR A 180 18.22 -8.86 1.88
N SER A 181 18.58 -8.33 3.06
CA SER A 181 18.40 -6.92 3.40
C SER A 181 19.67 -6.34 4.02
N ASN A 182 20.01 -5.13 3.60
CA ASN A 182 21.13 -4.32 4.10
C ASN A 182 20.75 -2.83 4.08
N ASN A 183 21.68 -1.93 4.40
CA ASN A 183 21.42 -0.49 4.37
C ASN A 183 21.05 0.04 2.97
N GLN A 184 21.58 -0.56 1.89
CA GLN A 184 21.24 -0.18 0.52
C GLN A 184 19.79 -0.52 0.20
N GLU A 185 19.32 -1.68 0.68
CA GLU A 185 17.93 -2.11 0.56
C GLU A 185 16.97 -1.15 1.29
N VAL A 186 17.31 -0.76 2.52
CA VAL A 186 16.54 0.22 3.30
C VAL A 186 16.48 1.57 2.57
N ALA A 187 17.61 2.07 2.08
CA ALA A 187 17.68 3.33 1.34
C ALA A 187 16.88 3.28 0.03
N PHE A 188 16.92 2.15 -0.69
CA PHE A 188 16.15 1.94 -1.91
C PHE A 188 14.65 2.05 -1.65
N VAL A 189 14.13 1.35 -0.64
CA VAL A 189 12.69 1.41 -0.30
C VAL A 189 12.28 2.83 0.08
N TYR A 190 13.10 3.53 0.88
CA TYR A 190 12.87 4.93 1.22
C TYR A 190 12.78 5.81 -0.05
N MET A 191 13.74 5.69 -0.98
CA MET A 191 13.77 6.49 -2.21
C MET A 191 12.51 6.23 -3.06
N MET A 192 12.13 4.97 -3.25
CA MET A 192 10.96 4.62 -4.05
C MET A 192 9.65 5.10 -3.42
N LYS A 193 9.49 4.98 -2.10
CA LYS A 193 8.31 5.50 -1.40
C LYS A 193 8.23 7.02 -1.50
N ARG A 194 9.36 7.72 -1.32
CA ARG A 194 9.41 9.18 -1.46
C ARG A 194 9.03 9.62 -2.87
N GLU A 195 9.68 9.06 -3.88
CA GLU A 195 9.49 9.44 -5.28
C GLU A 195 8.06 9.11 -5.74
N LEU A 196 7.63 7.85 -5.60
CA LEU A 196 6.34 7.42 -6.14
C LEU A 196 5.17 8.03 -5.39
N ILE A 197 5.17 7.99 -4.06
CA ILE A 197 3.98 8.34 -3.26
C ILE A 197 3.95 9.83 -2.92
N LEU A 198 5.08 10.41 -2.49
CA LEU A 198 5.11 11.80 -2.01
C LEU A 198 5.35 12.81 -3.13
N GLU A 199 6.24 12.51 -4.07
CA GLU A 199 6.63 13.45 -5.14
C GLU A 199 5.73 13.30 -6.38
N LYS A 200 5.50 12.07 -6.86
CA LYS A 200 4.72 11.79 -8.06
C LYS A 200 3.23 11.48 -7.83
N GLU A 201 2.83 11.26 -6.58
CA GLU A 201 1.45 10.92 -6.19
C GLU A 201 0.89 9.66 -6.88
N TYR A 202 1.77 8.68 -7.13
CA TYR A 202 1.37 7.39 -7.63
C TYR A 202 0.70 6.60 -6.53
N LYS A 203 -0.28 5.79 -6.93
CA LYS A 203 -0.97 4.85 -6.05
C LYS A 203 -0.70 3.42 -6.44
N SER A 204 -0.68 2.54 -5.47
CA SER A 204 -0.67 1.10 -5.71
C SER A 204 -1.91 0.71 -6.52
N ILE A 205 -1.74 -0.25 -7.42
CA ILE A 205 -2.82 -0.84 -8.23
C ILE A 205 -4.01 -1.33 -7.37
N GLY A 206 -3.78 -1.63 -6.09
CA GLY A 206 -4.82 -1.96 -5.13
C GLY A 206 -5.89 -0.87 -5.01
N PHE A 207 -5.49 0.39 -5.16
CA PHE A 207 -6.35 1.58 -5.09
C PHE A 207 -6.76 2.13 -6.47
N ALA A 208 -6.29 1.51 -7.56
CA ALA A 208 -6.59 1.96 -8.91
C ALA A 208 -8.04 1.63 -9.33
N SER A 209 -8.62 2.50 -10.16
CA SER A 209 -9.92 2.27 -10.81
C SER A 209 -9.83 1.13 -11.82
N LYS A 210 -10.99 0.68 -12.30
CA LYS A 210 -11.05 -0.37 -13.34
C LYS A 210 -10.38 0.10 -14.63
N GLU A 211 -10.57 1.37 -14.99
CA GLU A 211 -9.98 1.99 -16.18
C GLU A 211 -8.44 2.02 -16.07
N GLU A 212 -7.92 2.52 -14.94
CA GLU A 212 -6.46 2.58 -14.68
C GLU A 212 -5.82 1.19 -14.69
N ARG A 213 -6.50 0.18 -14.11
CA ARG A 213 -6.05 -1.21 -14.15
C ARG A 213 -5.98 -1.75 -15.58
N ASN A 214 -6.99 -1.49 -16.40
CA ASN A 214 -7.04 -1.94 -17.79
C ASN A 214 -5.94 -1.27 -18.63
N GLU A 215 -5.73 0.04 -18.42
CA GLU A 215 -4.68 0.79 -19.11
C GLU A 215 -3.29 0.24 -18.78
N PHE A 216 -3.00 0.01 -17.49
CA PHE A 216 -1.74 -0.58 -17.06
C PHE A 216 -1.53 -1.98 -17.67
N GLN A 217 -2.56 -2.84 -17.65
CA GLN A 217 -2.49 -4.18 -18.23
C GLN A 217 -2.19 -4.17 -19.74
N ASN A 218 -2.71 -3.21 -20.48
CA ASN A 218 -2.45 -3.07 -21.91
C ASN A 218 -1.01 -2.65 -22.22
N LEU A 219 -0.34 -1.99 -21.28
CA LEU A 219 1.05 -1.54 -21.43
C LEU A 219 2.04 -2.65 -21.11
N ILE A 220 1.77 -3.48 -20.11
CA ILE A 220 2.65 -4.60 -19.72
C ILE A 220 2.54 -5.83 -20.64
N LYS A 221 1.49 -5.94 -21.45
CA LYS A 221 1.30 -7.01 -22.44
C LYS A 221 1.98 -6.75 -23.80
N LYS A 222 2.50 -5.54 -24.01
CA LYS A 222 3.23 -5.14 -25.22
C LYS A 222 4.71 -5.45 -25.06
#